data_AF-A0A318LQP1-F1
#
_entry.id   AF-A0A318LQP1-F1
#
_cell.length_a   1.000
_cell.length_b   1.000
_cell.length_c   1.000
_cell.angle_alpha   90.00
_cell.angle_beta   90.00
_cell.angle_gamma   90.00
#
_symmetry.space_group_name_H-M   'P 1'
#
loop_
_entity.id
_entity.type
_entity.pdbx_description
1 polymer ?
#
loop_
_entity_poly.entity_id
_entity_poly.type
_entity_poly.pdbx_seq_one_letter_code
_entity_poly.pdbx_strand_id
1 'polypeptide(L)'
;MRAGPGVLAAVMTALALTLPACGAAEPGEPPDVFMEYARSGEVENDRFPTDSSGEDRLANFAASYTPEQLQTVLLSAYPCAESEECRPNTRVTQARNDFAGAGGELFGRSIVARYEDGSLELVTLYVARRPDGAALLIDSEGGTYDGLDDFRDDNDLFGTGDWILAPQDLTAVPGEGRIVTVTGKLPVRWQPWVFGGAGAVVVLAGTAVVVRGLRNRRAGAAAA
;
A
#
# COMPACT_ATOMS: atom_id res chain seq x y z
N MET A 1 -44.75 -43.98 -5.33
CA MET A 1 -44.93 -42.83 -4.42
C MET A 1 -44.44 -41.57 -5.13
N ARG A 2 -45.31 -40.55 -5.26
CA ARG A 2 -45.03 -39.30 -5.99
C ARG A 2 -44.10 -38.42 -5.15
N ALA A 3 -42.89 -38.13 -5.62
CA ALA A 3 -42.03 -37.13 -4.99
C ALA A 3 -42.62 -35.74 -5.28
N GLY A 4 -43.06 -35.05 -4.22
CA GLY A 4 -43.72 -33.74 -4.35
C GLY A 4 -42.74 -32.62 -4.75
N PRO A 5 -43.21 -31.61 -5.50
CA PRO A 5 -42.40 -30.52 -6.06
C PRO A 5 -41.81 -29.55 -5.02
N GLY A 6 -42.08 -29.74 -3.72
CA GLY A 6 -41.66 -28.82 -2.65
C GLY A 6 -40.18 -28.88 -2.26
N VAL A 7 -39.45 -29.95 -2.58
CA VAL A 7 -38.04 -30.11 -2.13
C VAL A 7 -37.04 -29.36 -3.01
N LEU A 8 -37.37 -29.14 -4.29
CA LEU A 8 -36.50 -28.41 -5.23
C LEU A 8 -36.50 -26.90 -5.00
N ALA A 9 -37.59 -26.34 -4.48
CA ALA A 9 -37.70 -24.91 -4.18
C ALA A 9 -36.81 -24.49 -3.00
N ALA A 10 -36.72 -25.32 -1.95
CA ALA A 10 -35.97 -24.98 -0.72
C ALA A 10 -34.45 -24.89 -0.94
N VAL A 11 -33.89 -25.64 -1.90
CA VAL A 11 -32.44 -25.63 -2.18
C VAL A 11 -32.04 -24.37 -2.98
N MET A 12 -32.91 -23.88 -3.85
CA MET A 12 -32.64 -22.66 -4.64
C MET A 12 -32.72 -21.39 -3.77
N THR A 13 -33.61 -21.34 -2.78
CA THR A 13 -33.71 -20.17 -1.87
C THR A 13 -32.54 -20.09 -0.88
N ALA A 14 -31.97 -21.24 -0.47
CA ALA A 14 -30.79 -21.26 0.40
C ALA A 14 -29.50 -20.82 -0.31
N LEU A 15 -29.37 -21.06 -1.63
CA LEU A 15 -28.20 -20.62 -2.42
C LEU A 15 -28.21 -19.11 -2.70
N ALA A 16 -29.39 -18.47 -2.72
CA ALA A 16 -29.52 -17.03 -2.99
C ALA A 16 -29.18 -16.15 -1.78
N LEU A 17 -29.22 -16.70 -0.55
CA LEU A 17 -28.94 -15.97 0.69
C LEU A 17 -27.46 -16.03 1.13
N THR A 18 -26.61 -16.75 0.38
CA THR A 18 -25.17 -16.87 0.68
C THR A 18 -24.30 -16.14 -0.33
N LEU A 19 -24.82 -15.14 -1.06
CA LEU A 19 -23.94 -14.16 -1.70
C LEU A 19 -23.44 -13.26 -0.57
N PRO A 20 -22.21 -13.45 -0.04
CA PRO A 20 -21.71 -12.52 0.94
C PRO A 20 -21.62 -11.18 0.19
N ALA A 21 -22.31 -10.17 0.72
CA ALA A 21 -22.03 -8.79 0.40
C ALA A 21 -20.62 -8.45 0.93
N CYS A 22 -19.58 -9.04 0.36
CA CYS A 22 -18.20 -8.61 0.49
C CYS A 22 -18.02 -7.40 -0.44
N GLY A 23 -18.78 -6.34 -0.19
CA GLY A 23 -18.40 -5.02 -0.65
C GLY A 23 -17.24 -4.59 0.22
N ALA A 24 -16.02 -4.78 -0.25
CA ALA A 24 -14.89 -4.08 0.35
C ALA A 24 -15.26 -2.60 0.33
N ALA A 25 -15.35 -1.98 1.51
CA ALA A 25 -15.59 -0.55 1.62
C ALA A 25 -14.56 0.13 0.73
N GLU A 26 -15.03 0.93 -0.23
CA GLU A 26 -14.14 1.71 -1.07
C GLU A 26 -13.28 2.58 -0.15
N PRO A 27 -11.95 2.63 -0.38
CA PRO A 27 -11.10 3.49 0.41
C PRO A 27 -11.65 4.92 0.35
N GLY A 28 -11.71 5.59 1.50
CA GLY A 28 -12.20 6.97 1.58
C GLY A 28 -11.42 7.91 0.67
N GLU A 29 -11.96 9.11 0.45
CA GLU A 29 -11.29 10.15 -0.32
C GLU A 29 -9.87 10.39 0.25
N PRO A 30 -8.82 10.43 -0.59
CA PRO A 30 -7.46 10.67 -0.11
C PRO A 30 -7.36 12.00 0.65
N PRO A 31 -6.69 12.03 1.82
CA PRO A 31 -6.46 13.27 2.54
C PRO A 31 -5.52 14.19 1.77
N ASP A 32 -5.63 15.49 2.01
CA ASP A 32 -4.68 16.48 1.50
C ASP A 32 -3.44 16.55 2.42
N VAL A 33 -2.62 15.49 2.35
CA VAL A 33 -1.40 15.34 3.18
C VAL A 33 -0.44 16.51 3.01
N PHE A 34 -0.38 17.12 1.82
CA PHE A 34 0.46 18.30 1.60
C PHE A 34 -0.02 19.49 2.43
N MET A 35 -1.34 19.77 2.44
CA MET A 35 -1.89 20.84 3.24
C MET A 35 -1.84 20.57 4.74
N GLU A 36 -1.98 19.32 5.17
CA GLU A 36 -1.77 18.93 6.56
C GLU A 36 -0.32 19.20 7.01
N TYR A 37 0.67 18.79 6.21
CA TYR A 37 2.08 19.11 6.43
C TYR A 37 2.38 20.61 6.46
N ALA A 38 1.81 21.36 5.53
CA ALA A 38 2.04 22.81 5.45
C ALA A 38 1.49 23.57 6.66
N ARG A 39 0.47 23.01 7.33
CA ARG A 39 -0.19 23.60 8.50
C ARG A 39 0.28 23.03 9.83
N SER A 40 0.93 21.87 9.86
CA SER A 40 1.39 21.29 11.11
C SER A 40 2.74 21.86 11.52
N GLY A 41 2.84 22.41 12.73
CA GLY A 41 4.11 22.70 13.39
C GLY A 41 4.75 21.46 14.03
N GLU A 42 4.00 20.36 14.10
CA GLU A 42 4.39 19.09 14.73
C GLU A 42 4.55 18.04 13.64
N VAL A 43 5.72 18.01 13.00
CA VAL A 43 6.09 16.97 12.02
C VAL A 43 7.37 16.30 12.51
N GLU A 44 7.36 14.97 12.63
CA GLU A 44 8.56 14.22 12.98
C GLU A 44 9.57 14.26 11.83
N ASN A 45 10.87 14.41 12.16
CA ASN A 45 11.96 14.52 11.19
C ASN A 45 11.80 15.68 10.18
N ASP A 46 11.09 16.74 10.56
CA ASP A 46 10.79 17.88 9.70
C ASP A 46 12.04 18.54 9.12
N ARG A 47 12.01 18.82 7.80
CA ARG A 47 13.05 19.60 7.11
C ARG A 47 12.93 21.10 7.40
N PHE A 48 11.74 21.57 7.75
CA PHE A 48 11.48 22.98 8.04
C PHE A 48 10.96 23.15 9.47
N PRO A 49 11.72 22.72 10.50
CA PRO A 49 11.23 22.74 11.87
C PRO A 49 10.89 24.17 12.30
N THR A 50 9.80 24.32 13.03
CA THR A 50 9.35 25.61 13.53
C THR A 50 8.83 25.49 14.96
N ASP A 51 9.16 26.46 15.79
CA ASP A 51 8.58 26.61 17.15
C ASP A 51 7.27 27.43 17.12
N SER A 52 6.80 27.82 15.92
CA SER A 52 5.62 28.67 15.71
C SER A 52 4.32 27.89 15.58
N SER A 53 3.18 28.60 15.53
CA SER A 53 1.90 27.98 15.20
C SER A 53 1.85 27.53 13.74
N GLY A 54 0.85 26.72 13.42
CA GLY A 54 0.58 26.26 12.05
C GLY A 54 0.26 27.39 11.07
N GLU A 55 -0.42 28.44 11.53
CA GLU A 55 -0.70 29.64 10.73
C GLU A 55 0.59 30.39 10.37
N ASP A 56 1.51 30.53 11.34
CA ASP A 56 2.80 31.18 11.11
C ASP A 56 3.66 30.36 10.15
N ARG A 57 3.66 29.03 10.29
CA ARG A 57 4.34 28.11 9.36
C ARG A 57 3.82 28.29 7.94
N LEU A 58 2.50 28.29 7.77
CA LEU A 58 1.88 28.46 6.47
C LEU A 58 2.19 29.84 5.86
N ALA A 59 2.20 30.90 6.68
CA ALA A 59 2.60 32.23 6.25
C ALA A 59 4.07 32.28 5.80
N ASN A 60 4.97 31.62 6.55
CA ASN A 60 6.39 31.52 6.21
C ASN A 60 6.61 30.77 4.89
N PHE A 61 5.88 29.66 4.68
CA PHE A 61 5.91 28.94 3.41
C PHE A 61 5.37 29.79 2.26
N ALA A 62 4.22 30.44 2.44
CA ALA A 62 3.64 31.31 1.41
C ALA A 62 4.53 32.52 1.06
N ALA A 63 5.33 32.99 2.02
CA ALA A 63 6.29 34.07 1.80
C ALA A 63 7.56 33.62 1.05
N SER A 64 7.97 32.36 1.24
CA SER A 64 9.26 31.85 0.74
C SER A 64 9.15 31.01 -0.52
N TYR A 65 8.00 30.34 -0.74
CA TYR A 65 7.80 29.35 -1.78
C TYR A 65 6.41 29.47 -2.41
N THR A 66 6.33 29.14 -3.69
CA THR A 66 5.07 28.67 -4.29
C THR A 66 4.76 27.25 -3.81
N PRO A 67 3.50 26.79 -3.87
CA PRO A 67 3.15 25.41 -3.51
C PRO A 67 3.99 24.37 -4.26
N GLU A 68 4.24 24.57 -5.56
CA GLU A 68 5.01 23.67 -6.40
C GLU A 68 6.50 23.65 -6.02
N GLN A 69 7.06 24.82 -5.68
CA GLN A 69 8.44 24.92 -5.19
C GLN A 69 8.58 24.22 -3.84
N LEU A 70 7.64 24.40 -2.92
CA LEU A 70 7.66 23.73 -1.62
C LEU A 70 7.61 22.21 -1.81
N GLN A 71 6.70 21.69 -2.66
CA GLN A 71 6.65 20.27 -2.99
C GLN A 71 7.96 19.76 -3.58
N THR A 72 8.56 20.53 -4.49
CA THR A 72 9.82 20.16 -5.14
C THR A 72 10.97 20.10 -4.13
N VAL A 73 11.13 21.12 -3.28
CA VAL A 73 12.18 21.15 -2.24
C VAL A 73 11.95 20.05 -1.20
N LEU A 74 10.69 19.73 -0.90
CA LEU A 74 10.34 18.70 0.05
C LEU A 74 10.63 17.29 -0.48
N LEU A 75 10.21 16.99 -1.72
CA LEU A 75 10.15 15.61 -2.24
C LEU A 75 11.24 15.26 -3.25
N SER A 76 12.08 16.22 -3.65
CA SER A 76 13.20 15.95 -4.56
C SER A 76 14.23 15.01 -3.95
N ALA A 77 14.87 14.24 -4.83
CA ALA A 77 16.03 13.44 -4.47
C ALA A 77 17.28 14.32 -4.39
N TYR A 78 18.13 14.06 -3.40
CA TYR A 78 19.37 14.80 -3.13
C TYR A 78 20.55 13.84 -2.97
N PRO A 79 21.75 14.17 -3.50
CA PRO A 79 22.90 13.28 -3.44
C PRO A 79 23.39 13.08 -2.01
N CYS A 80 23.55 11.82 -1.58
CA CYS A 80 23.97 11.52 -0.21
C CYS A 80 25.41 11.91 0.09
N ALA A 81 26.26 11.97 -0.94
CA ALA A 81 27.64 12.41 -0.80
C ALA A 81 27.77 13.89 -0.36
N GLU A 82 26.71 14.69 -0.57
CA GLU A 82 26.73 16.14 -0.33
C GLU A 82 25.83 16.57 0.84
N SER A 83 25.07 15.66 1.44
CA SER A 83 24.10 15.96 2.48
C SER A 83 24.38 15.20 3.76
N GLU A 84 24.53 15.93 4.88
CA GLU A 84 24.62 15.31 6.21
C GLU A 84 23.30 14.63 6.63
N GLU A 85 22.18 15.03 6.02
CA GLU A 85 20.85 14.41 6.25
C GLU A 85 20.79 12.99 5.66
N CYS A 86 21.58 12.69 4.62
CA CYS A 86 21.65 11.35 4.06
C CYS A 86 22.83 10.55 4.63
N ARG A 87 22.65 10.00 5.82
CA ARG A 87 23.58 9.03 6.42
C ARG A 87 22.98 7.63 6.38
N PRO A 88 23.25 6.82 5.33
CA PRO A 88 22.71 5.47 5.25
C PRO A 88 23.27 4.60 6.38
N ASN A 89 22.41 3.78 6.97
CA ASN A 89 22.86 2.76 7.91
C ASN A 89 23.49 1.56 7.15
N THR A 90 23.94 0.55 7.90
CA THR A 90 24.59 -0.64 7.33
C THR A 90 23.68 -1.41 6.36
N ARG A 91 22.38 -1.51 6.63
CA ARG A 91 21.43 -2.25 5.78
C ARG A 91 21.19 -1.55 4.46
N VAL A 92 20.98 -0.23 4.49
CA VAL A 92 20.87 0.60 3.28
C VAL A 92 22.17 0.52 2.45
N THR A 93 23.32 0.60 3.12
CA THR A 93 24.63 0.48 2.45
C THR A 93 24.79 -0.88 1.78
N GLN A 94 24.37 -1.96 2.45
CA GLN A 94 24.41 -3.31 1.90
C GLN A 94 23.49 -3.44 0.68
N ALA A 95 22.22 -3.05 0.81
CA ALA A 95 21.25 -3.09 -0.30
C ALA A 95 21.74 -2.28 -1.51
N ARG A 96 22.31 -1.08 -1.29
CA ARG A 96 22.94 -0.29 -2.35
C ARG A 96 24.10 -1.03 -3.01
N ASN A 97 24.98 -1.66 -2.24
CA ASN A 97 26.13 -2.37 -2.79
C ASN A 97 25.70 -3.62 -3.58
N ASP A 98 24.69 -4.33 -3.10
CA ASP A 98 24.14 -5.53 -3.76
C ASP A 98 23.48 -5.17 -5.10
N PHE A 99 22.77 -4.05 -5.17
CA PHE A 99 22.15 -3.58 -6.42
C PHE A 99 23.13 -2.85 -7.36
N ALA A 100 23.82 -1.83 -6.86
CA ALA A 100 24.55 -0.87 -7.69
C ALA A 100 26.07 -1.08 -7.71
N GLY A 101 26.61 -1.92 -6.83
CA GLY A 101 28.04 -2.15 -6.69
C GLY A 101 28.82 -0.92 -6.16
N ALA A 102 30.15 -1.01 -6.22
CA ALA A 102 31.05 0.01 -5.67
C ALA A 102 30.99 1.36 -6.41
N GLY A 103 30.57 1.36 -7.68
CA GLY A 103 30.43 2.57 -8.51
C GLY A 103 29.00 3.14 -8.54
N GLY A 104 28.08 2.59 -7.76
CA GLY A 104 26.71 3.08 -7.66
C GLY A 104 26.59 4.39 -6.89
N GLU A 105 25.66 5.23 -7.33
CA GLU A 105 25.29 6.45 -6.61
C GLU A 105 24.15 6.16 -5.62
N LEU A 106 24.08 6.98 -4.57
CA LEU A 106 23.01 6.92 -3.59
C LEU A 106 22.45 8.33 -3.37
N PHE A 107 21.13 8.44 -3.47
CA PHE A 107 20.39 9.68 -3.24
C PHE A 107 19.44 9.47 -2.07
N GLY A 108 19.26 10.48 -1.24
CA GLY A 108 18.17 10.54 -0.26
C GLY A 108 16.93 11.12 -0.93
N ARG A 109 15.75 10.69 -0.52
CA ARG A 109 14.46 11.24 -0.93
C ARG A 109 13.54 11.25 0.25
N SER A 110 12.85 12.37 0.45
CA SER A 110 11.83 12.45 1.47
C SER A 110 10.44 12.16 0.89
N ILE A 111 9.62 11.48 1.68
CA ILE A 111 8.18 11.37 1.49
C ILE A 111 7.50 11.88 2.76
N VAL A 112 6.28 12.40 2.66
CA VAL A 112 5.51 12.77 3.85
C VAL A 112 4.56 11.64 4.18
N ALA A 113 4.69 11.05 5.35
CA ALA A 113 3.75 10.08 5.89
C ALA A 113 2.74 10.78 6.81
N ARG A 114 1.49 10.38 6.69
CA ARG A 114 0.39 10.68 7.61
C ARG A 114 -0.11 9.35 8.18
N TYR A 115 0.13 9.13 9.46
CA TYR A 115 -0.27 7.89 10.13
C TYR A 115 -1.77 7.87 10.44
N GLU A 116 -2.29 6.69 10.76
CA GLU A 116 -3.70 6.50 11.13
C GLU A 116 -4.13 7.39 12.32
N ASP A 117 -3.24 7.66 13.28
CA ASP A 117 -3.51 8.54 14.42
C ASP A 117 -3.49 10.05 14.07
N GLY A 118 -3.17 10.39 12.83
CA GLY A 118 -3.07 11.76 12.32
C GLY A 118 -1.72 12.42 12.51
N SER A 119 -0.74 11.75 13.11
CA SER A 119 0.64 12.25 13.18
C SER A 119 1.28 12.30 11.79
N LEU A 120 2.23 13.23 11.63
CA LEU A 120 2.96 13.44 10.38
C LEU A 120 4.44 13.21 10.59
N GLU A 121 5.09 12.57 9.62
CA GLU A 121 6.52 12.34 9.60
C GLU A 121 7.11 12.56 8.20
N LEU A 122 8.29 13.17 8.14
CA LEU A 122 9.09 13.22 6.93
C LEU A 122 10.03 12.02 6.87
N VAL A 123 9.60 10.97 6.16
CA VAL A 123 10.35 9.71 6.05
C VAL A 123 11.39 9.81 4.94
N THR A 124 12.64 9.46 5.25
CA THR A 124 13.72 9.40 4.25
C THR A 124 13.84 8.00 3.68
N LEU A 125 13.60 7.90 2.37
CA LEU A 125 13.92 6.75 1.53
C LEU A 125 15.24 7.03 0.79
N TYR A 126 15.83 5.99 0.24
CA TYR A 126 17.06 6.08 -0.54
C TYR A 126 16.83 5.57 -1.95
N VAL A 127 17.49 6.19 -2.92
CA VAL A 127 17.48 5.75 -4.32
C VAL A 127 18.90 5.37 -4.70
N ALA A 128 19.14 4.08 -4.89
CA ALA A 128 20.40 3.60 -5.43
C ALA A 128 20.34 3.64 -6.96
N ARG A 129 21.40 4.13 -7.61
CA ARG A 129 21.47 4.24 -9.06
C ARG A 129 22.72 3.56 -9.60
N ARG A 130 22.54 2.70 -10.59
CA ARG A 130 23.62 2.07 -11.35
C ARG A 130 24.17 3.03 -12.42
N PRO A 131 25.43 2.83 -12.85
CA PRO A 131 26.01 3.60 -13.96
C PRO A 131 25.25 3.48 -15.29
N ASP A 132 24.45 2.43 -15.48
CA ASP A 132 23.59 2.25 -16.67
C ASP A 132 22.26 3.01 -16.59
N GLY A 133 22.03 3.74 -15.50
CA GLY A 133 20.83 4.54 -15.26
C GLY A 133 19.70 3.80 -14.55
N ALA A 134 19.80 2.49 -14.33
CA ALA A 134 18.80 1.77 -13.55
C ALA A 134 18.82 2.22 -12.09
N ALA A 135 17.63 2.33 -11.50
CA ALA A 135 17.45 2.80 -10.13
C ALA A 135 16.62 1.80 -9.32
N LEU A 136 16.84 1.80 -8.01
CA LEU A 136 16.14 0.97 -7.02
C LEU A 136 15.86 1.83 -5.80
N LEU A 137 14.64 1.72 -5.26
CA LEU A 137 14.26 2.34 -4.01
C LEU A 137 14.70 1.45 -2.83
N ILE A 138 15.19 2.06 -1.76
CA ILE A 138 15.62 1.38 -0.54
C ILE A 138 15.04 2.12 0.66
N ASP A 139 14.39 1.41 1.58
CA ASP A 139 13.88 2.02 2.82
C ASP A 139 14.94 2.06 3.95
N SER A 140 14.58 2.62 5.10
CA SER A 140 15.48 2.71 6.26
C SER A 140 15.85 1.35 6.87
N GLU A 141 15.08 0.29 6.60
CA GLU A 141 15.35 -1.07 7.07
C GLU A 141 16.18 -1.89 6.06
N GLY A 142 16.44 -1.34 4.88
CA GLY A 142 17.16 -2.00 3.79
C GLY A 142 16.25 -2.84 2.88
N GLY A 143 14.93 -2.74 3.03
CA GLY A 143 13.97 -3.26 2.05
C GLY A 143 14.15 -2.57 0.71
N THR A 144 13.99 -3.31 -0.39
CA THR A 144 14.27 -2.84 -1.75
C THR A 144 13.04 -2.92 -2.62
N TYR A 145 12.80 -1.91 -3.45
CA TYR A 145 11.59 -1.82 -4.26
C TYR A 145 11.84 -1.22 -5.63
N ASP A 146 11.13 -1.71 -6.65
CA ASP A 146 11.24 -1.26 -8.03
C ASP A 146 10.48 0.06 -8.29
N GLY A 147 9.62 0.50 -7.37
CA GLY A 147 8.84 1.73 -7.51
C GLY A 147 7.78 1.90 -6.42
N LEU A 148 6.87 2.85 -6.63
CA LEU A 148 5.82 3.19 -5.65
C LEU A 148 4.83 2.04 -5.40
N ASP A 149 4.41 1.32 -6.43
CA ASP A 149 3.43 0.24 -6.26
C ASP A 149 4.04 -0.96 -5.51
N ASP A 150 5.25 -1.37 -5.89
CA ASP A 150 6.03 -2.42 -5.22
C ASP A 150 6.33 -2.05 -3.75
N PHE A 151 6.73 -0.79 -3.52
CA PHE A 151 6.87 -0.25 -2.17
C PHE A 151 5.59 -0.43 -1.36
N ARG A 152 4.43 -0.04 -1.88
CA ARG A 152 3.16 -0.12 -1.14
C ARG A 152 2.69 -1.55 -0.92
N ASP A 153 3.03 -2.48 -1.78
CA ASP A 153 2.65 -3.89 -1.61
C ASP A 153 3.48 -4.56 -0.51
N ASP A 154 4.79 -4.29 -0.47
CA ASP A 154 5.72 -5.11 0.31
C ASP A 154 6.47 -4.40 1.44
N ASN A 155 6.34 -3.07 1.60
CA ASN A 155 7.04 -2.37 2.69
C ASN A 155 6.53 -2.73 4.08
N ASP A 156 7.42 -2.74 5.07
CA ASP A 156 7.09 -2.96 6.49
C ASP A 156 7.05 -1.67 7.32
N LEU A 157 7.21 -0.50 6.68
CA LEU A 157 7.20 0.80 7.33
C LEU A 157 5.79 1.29 7.67
N PHE A 158 4.82 1.03 6.79
CA PHE A 158 3.50 1.61 6.86
C PHE A 158 2.40 0.57 7.09
N GLY A 159 1.36 0.99 7.80
CA GLY A 159 0.09 0.28 7.89
C GLY A 159 -0.83 0.57 6.70
N THR A 160 -1.92 -0.18 6.60
CA THR A 160 -2.94 0.01 5.55
C THR A 160 -3.79 1.26 5.74
N GLY A 161 -3.76 1.85 6.94
CA GLY A 161 -4.45 3.11 7.27
C GLY A 161 -3.62 4.37 7.03
N ASP A 162 -2.32 4.21 6.78
CA ASP A 162 -1.40 5.33 6.59
C ASP A 162 -1.49 5.86 5.16
N TRP A 163 -1.16 7.14 5.00
CA TRP A 163 -1.11 7.81 3.70
C TRP A 163 0.26 8.40 3.49
N ILE A 164 0.75 8.35 2.25
CA ILE A 164 2.02 8.93 1.85
C ILE A 164 1.82 9.93 0.71
N LEU A 165 2.45 11.09 0.83
CA LEU A 165 2.63 12.06 -0.25
C LEU A 165 4.02 11.84 -0.85
N ALA A 166 4.07 11.48 -2.12
CA ALA A 166 5.31 11.15 -2.79
C ALA A 166 5.26 11.44 -4.30
N PRO A 167 6.41 11.55 -4.98
CA PRO A 167 6.45 11.50 -6.44
C PRO A 167 5.94 10.15 -6.96
N GLN A 168 5.19 10.16 -8.06
CA GLN A 168 4.65 8.94 -8.67
C GLN A 168 5.77 7.96 -9.07
N ASP A 169 6.91 8.47 -9.52
CA ASP A 169 8.13 7.70 -9.72
C ASP A 169 9.10 7.97 -8.55
N LEU A 170 9.13 7.04 -7.59
CA LEU A 170 10.01 7.11 -6.43
C LEU A 170 11.50 6.97 -6.78
N THR A 171 11.83 6.42 -7.95
CA THR A 171 13.20 6.11 -8.37
C THR A 171 13.82 7.18 -9.29
N ALA A 172 13.00 8.08 -9.83
CA ALA A 172 13.46 9.21 -10.63
C ALA A 172 14.42 10.10 -9.83
N VAL A 173 15.52 10.57 -10.43
CA VAL A 173 16.42 11.59 -9.82
C VAL A 173 16.70 12.64 -10.90
N PRO A 174 16.43 13.93 -10.64
CA PRO A 174 16.21 14.54 -9.31
C PRO A 174 14.80 14.37 -8.72
N GLY A 175 13.84 13.79 -9.43
CA GLY A 175 12.48 13.56 -8.92
C GLY A 175 11.41 14.41 -9.59
N GLU A 176 11.54 14.59 -10.90
CA GLU A 176 10.50 15.21 -11.72
C GLU A 176 9.28 14.30 -11.82
N GLY A 177 8.10 14.88 -11.88
CA GLY A 177 6.88 14.14 -12.16
C GLY A 177 5.68 14.60 -11.36
N ARG A 178 4.60 13.83 -11.48
CA ARG A 178 3.38 14.04 -10.73
C ARG A 178 3.58 13.65 -9.27
N ILE A 179 3.21 14.52 -8.34
CA ILE A 179 3.09 14.17 -6.92
C ILE A 179 1.71 13.52 -6.70
N VAL A 180 1.68 12.46 -5.91
CA VAL A 180 0.46 11.70 -5.60
C VAL A 180 0.35 11.47 -4.10
N THR A 181 -0.89 11.42 -3.61
CA THR A 181 -1.21 10.92 -2.27
C THR A 181 -1.81 9.53 -2.41
N VAL A 182 -1.20 8.54 -1.79
CA VAL A 182 -1.61 7.13 -1.87
C VAL A 182 -1.55 6.48 -0.50
N THR A 183 -2.20 5.34 -0.31
CA THR A 183 -2.05 4.57 0.94
C THR A 183 -0.61 4.09 1.09
N GLY A 184 -0.06 4.12 2.31
CA GLY A 184 1.31 3.71 2.61
C GLY A 184 1.53 2.22 2.39
N LYS A 185 0.54 1.39 2.75
CA LYS A 185 0.52 -0.05 2.45
C LYS A 185 -0.79 -0.46 1.79
N LEU A 186 -0.73 -1.38 0.84
CA LEU A 186 -1.91 -1.97 0.24
C LEU A 186 -2.47 -3.07 1.16
N PRO A 187 -3.80 -3.15 1.33
CA PRO A 187 -4.37 -4.24 2.10
C PRO A 187 -4.00 -5.56 1.43
N VAL A 188 -3.52 -6.51 2.24
CA VAL A 188 -3.16 -7.85 1.77
C VAL A 188 -4.36 -8.37 0.97
N ARG A 189 -4.18 -8.48 -0.35
CA ARG A 189 -5.20 -9.03 -1.24
C ARG A 189 -5.25 -10.52 -0.95
N TRP A 190 -5.94 -10.92 0.11
CA TRP A 190 -6.27 -12.32 0.36
C TRP A 190 -6.91 -12.82 -0.91
N GLN A 191 -6.16 -13.70 -1.55
CA GLN A 191 -6.39 -14.05 -2.93
C GLN A 191 -7.84 -14.51 -3.08
N PRO A 192 -8.63 -13.90 -3.98
CA PRO A 192 -10.04 -14.26 -4.16
C PRO A 192 -10.23 -15.76 -4.39
N TRP A 193 -9.21 -16.45 -4.89
CA TRP A 193 -9.19 -17.90 -5.06
C TRP A 193 -9.16 -18.71 -3.77
N VAL A 194 -8.74 -18.18 -2.62
CA VAL A 194 -8.83 -18.90 -1.34
C VAL A 194 -10.30 -19.02 -0.94
N PHE A 195 -11.06 -17.92 -1.05
CA PHE A 195 -12.50 -17.93 -0.82
C PHE A 195 -13.26 -18.64 -1.95
N GLY A 196 -12.85 -18.46 -3.20
CA GLY A 196 -13.40 -19.18 -4.35
C GLY A 196 -13.17 -20.69 -4.28
N GLY A 197 -11.98 -21.11 -3.83
CA GLY A 197 -11.60 -22.50 -3.64
C GLY A 197 -12.35 -23.15 -2.47
N ALA A 198 -12.43 -22.48 -1.33
CA ALA A 198 -13.23 -22.93 -0.19
C ALA A 198 -14.72 -23.05 -0.57
N GLY A 199 -15.26 -22.07 -1.29
CA GLY A 199 -16.63 -22.10 -1.82
C GLY A 199 -16.87 -23.28 -2.76
N ALA A 200 -15.95 -23.54 -3.70
CA ALA A 200 -16.04 -24.68 -4.62
C ALA A 200 -16.03 -26.02 -3.88
N VAL A 201 -15.18 -26.19 -2.87
CA VAL A 201 -15.13 -27.41 -2.04
C VAL A 201 -16.44 -27.65 -1.30
N VAL A 202 -17.03 -26.60 -0.71
CA VAL A 202 -18.33 -26.70 -0.01
C VAL A 202 -19.45 -27.09 -0.98
N VAL A 203 -19.49 -26.48 -2.16
CA VAL A 203 -20.50 -26.82 -3.19
C VAL A 203 -20.33 -28.26 -3.66
N LEU A 204 -19.11 -28.71 -3.94
CA LEU A 204 -18.84 -30.08 -4.38
C LEU A 204 -19.19 -31.10 -3.29
N ALA A 205 -18.84 -30.84 -2.03
CA ALA A 205 -19.17 -31.70 -0.89
C ALA A 205 -20.69 -31.78 -0.68
N GLY A 206 -21.39 -30.64 -0.72
CA GLY A 206 -22.86 -30.60 -0.63
C GLY A 206 -23.53 -31.38 -1.75
N THR A 207 -23.04 -31.22 -2.99
CA THR A 207 -23.55 -31.95 -4.16
C THR A 207 -23.34 -33.46 -4.01
N ALA A 208 -22.17 -33.89 -3.54
CA ALA A 208 -21.87 -35.31 -3.31
C ALA A 208 -22.78 -35.94 -2.24
N VAL A 209 -23.06 -35.22 -1.15
CA VAL A 209 -23.99 -35.68 -0.10
C VAL A 209 -25.41 -35.85 -0.64
N VAL A 210 -25.91 -34.88 -1.43
CA VAL A 210 -27.24 -34.95 -2.05
C VAL A 210 -27.33 -36.13 -3.02
N VAL A 211 -26.34 -36.32 -3.89
CA VAL A 211 -26.31 -37.42 -4.85
C VAL A 211 -26.26 -38.78 -4.14
N ARG A 212 -25.48 -38.91 -3.07
CA ARG A 212 -25.41 -40.14 -2.25
C ARG A 212 -26.74 -40.44 -1.57
N GLY A 213 -27.40 -39.42 -1.01
CA GLY A 213 -28.73 -39.55 -0.42
C GLY A 213 -29.80 -40.02 -1.42
N LEU A 214 -29.78 -39.48 -2.64
CA LEU A 214 -30.70 -39.88 -3.71
C LEU A 214 -30.46 -41.32 -4.18
N ARG A 215 -29.20 -41.76 -4.29
CA ARG A 215 -28.84 -43.14 -4.64
C ARG A 215 -29.34 -44.15 -3.62
N ASN A 216 -29.14 -43.87 -2.33
CA ASN A 216 -29.58 -44.77 -1.25
C ASN A 216 -31.11 -44.92 -1.20
N ARG A 217 -31.86 -43.84 -1.47
CA ARG A 217 -33.33 -43.90 -1.54
C ARG A 217 -33.85 -44.71 -2.72
N ARG A 218 -33.16 -44.68 -3.87
CA ARG A 218 -33.52 -45.51 -5.04
C ARG A 218 -33.24 -46.99 -4.80
N ALA A 219 -32.15 -47.33 -4.11
CA ALA A 219 -31.84 -48.72 -3.76
C ALA A 219 -32.88 -49.33 -2.81
N GLY A 220 -33.38 -48.56 -1.83
CA GLY A 220 -34.44 -49.02 -0.93
C GLY A 220 -35.80 -49.21 -1.60
N ALA A 221 -36.10 -48.44 -2.66
CA ALA A 221 -37.36 -48.54 -3.40
C ALA A 221 -37.39 -49.70 -4.43
N ALA A 222 -36.23 -50.28 -4.78
CA ALA A 222 -36.13 -51.44 -5.66
C ALA A 222 -36.15 -52.78 -4.90
N ALA A 223 -36.02 -52.73 -3.57
CA ALA A 223 -36.02 -53.90 -2.69
C ALA A 223 -37.38 -54.13 -1.97
N ALA A 224 -38.39 -53.30 -2.26
CA ALA A 224 -39.75 -53.38 -1.76
C ALA A 224 -40.72 -53.64 -2.92
#